data_AF-A0A8R7UIV0-F1
#
_entry.id   AF-A0A8R7UIV0-F1
#
_cell.length_a   1.000
_cell.length_b   1.000
_cell.length_c   1.000
_cell.angle_alpha   90.00
_cell.angle_beta   90.00
_cell.angle_gamma   90.00
#
_symmetry.space_group_name_H-M   'P 1'
#
loop_
_entity.id
_entity.type
_entity.pdbx_description
1 polymer ?
#
loop_
_entity_poly.entity_id
_entity_poly.type
_entity_poly.pdbx_seq_one_letter_code
_entity_poly.pdbx_strand_id
1 'polypeptide(L)'
;MGKASLPFPSLVVPLVLLLLPLSRSASVVTHLPGFHGRLPFHLETGYVGVDEETGAELFYYFVESERSPETDPLILWMTGGPFCSGMIFFEVGPMKFVLAPYNGSLPQLTYNPYSWSKTASIILLDSPVGTGFSYARDVKGYHDIGDFSFSMHVVIFLNKWFTDHPHYQSNPFFVGGSSYAGKMSPIIAQHISQGLCSRQPCYRLRL
;
A
#
# COMPACT_ATOMS: atom_id res chain seq x y z
N MET A 1 7.12 39.96 -52.97
CA MET A 1 6.12 39.04 -52.38
C MET A 1 6.84 37.78 -51.96
N GLY A 2 6.71 37.38 -50.69
CA GLY A 2 7.28 36.12 -50.17
C GLY A 2 7.66 36.22 -48.69
N LYS A 3 6.68 36.18 -47.78
CA LYS A 3 6.91 35.98 -46.34
C LYS A 3 7.18 34.49 -46.12
N ALA A 4 8.32 34.15 -45.53
CA ALA A 4 8.60 32.79 -45.06
C ALA A 4 7.91 32.57 -43.71
N SER A 5 6.99 31.60 -43.65
CA SER A 5 6.35 31.10 -42.43
C SER A 5 7.14 29.91 -41.88
N LEU A 6 7.59 30.01 -40.63
CA LEU A 6 8.16 28.88 -39.87
C LEU A 6 7.05 27.89 -39.45
N PRO A 7 7.31 26.56 -39.42
CA PRO A 7 6.37 25.60 -38.86
C PRO A 7 6.59 25.49 -37.34
N PHE A 8 5.55 25.80 -36.56
CA PHE A 8 5.43 25.32 -35.18
C PHE A 8 4.69 23.98 -35.23
N PRO A 9 5.37 22.86 -34.94
CA PRO A 9 4.87 22.04 -33.84
C PRO A 9 5.98 21.16 -33.21
N SER A 10 6.63 21.60 -32.13
CA SER A 10 7.58 20.70 -31.41
C SER A 10 7.54 20.77 -29.88
N LEU A 11 6.74 21.64 -29.27
CA LEU A 11 6.72 21.79 -27.80
C LEU A 11 5.53 21.15 -27.10
N VAL A 12 4.49 20.71 -27.82
CA VAL A 12 3.29 20.11 -27.21
C VAL A 12 3.53 18.65 -26.80
N VAL A 13 4.33 17.91 -27.58
CA VAL A 13 4.60 16.48 -27.34
C VAL A 13 5.39 16.22 -26.04
N PRO A 14 6.48 16.93 -25.71
CA PRO A 14 7.19 16.68 -24.45
C PRO A 14 6.35 17.05 -23.22
N LEU A 15 5.48 18.06 -23.31
CA LEU A 15 4.62 18.48 -22.20
C LEU A 15 3.51 17.45 -21.90
N VAL A 16 2.99 16.77 -22.92
CA VAL A 16 1.98 15.70 -22.76
C VAL A 16 2.59 14.43 -22.13
N LEU A 17 3.86 14.11 -22.43
CA LEU A 17 4.58 12.99 -21.80
C LEU A 17 4.87 13.25 -20.30
N LEU A 18 5.03 14.51 -19.90
CA LEU A 18 5.16 14.93 -18.49
C LEU A 18 3.84 14.88 -17.70
N LEU A 19 2.70 14.75 -18.38
CA LEU A 19 1.35 14.69 -17.79
C LEU A 19 0.78 13.27 -17.76
N LEU A 20 1.47 12.29 -18.34
CA LEU A 20 1.08 10.90 -18.15
C LEU A 20 1.38 10.53 -16.69
N PRO A 21 0.38 10.08 -15.90
CA PRO A 21 0.68 9.50 -14.60
C PRO A 21 1.67 8.36 -14.84
N LEU A 22 2.75 8.34 -14.08
CA LEU A 22 3.61 7.16 -13.99
C LEU A 22 2.66 5.99 -13.74
N SER A 23 2.54 5.06 -14.68
CA SER A 23 1.58 3.95 -14.58
C SER A 23 1.95 3.11 -13.36
N ARG A 24 1.43 3.49 -12.20
CA ARG A 24 1.62 2.81 -10.92
C ARG A 24 0.56 1.73 -10.82
N SER A 25 1.01 0.52 -10.49
CA SER A 25 0.21 -0.69 -10.51
C SER A 25 -0.67 -0.73 -9.26
N ALA A 26 -1.77 0.02 -9.26
CA ALA A 26 -2.87 -0.15 -8.31
C ALA A 26 -4.10 -0.64 -9.08
N SER A 27 -4.78 -1.65 -8.55
CA SER A 27 -5.95 -2.25 -9.17
C SER A 27 -7.05 -2.50 -8.15
N VAL A 28 -8.25 -2.02 -8.44
CA VAL A 28 -9.44 -2.33 -7.65
C VAL A 28 -9.89 -3.76 -7.94
N VAL A 29 -9.95 -4.56 -6.88
CA VAL A 29 -10.40 -5.96 -6.91
C VAL A 29 -11.88 -6.00 -6.56
N THR A 30 -12.70 -6.48 -7.48
CA THR A 30 -14.16 -6.59 -7.26
C THR A 30 -14.62 -8.01 -6.98
N HIS A 31 -13.80 -9.02 -7.31
CA HIS A 31 -14.10 -10.44 -7.17
C HIS A 31 -12.85 -11.20 -6.75
N LEU A 32 -13.00 -12.20 -5.89
CA LEU A 32 -11.92 -13.10 -5.47
C LEU A 32 -12.33 -14.56 -5.72
N PRO A 33 -11.42 -15.40 -6.24
CA PRO A 33 -11.65 -16.84 -6.29
C PRO A 33 -12.00 -17.38 -4.90
N GLY A 34 -13.06 -18.18 -4.82
CA GLY A 34 -13.56 -18.73 -3.55
C GLY A 34 -14.58 -17.85 -2.83
N PHE A 35 -14.78 -16.58 -3.23
CA PHE A 35 -15.87 -15.74 -2.72
C PHE A 35 -17.05 -15.72 -3.70
N HIS A 36 -18.27 -15.86 -3.18
CA HIS A 36 -19.46 -15.87 -4.02
C HIS A 36 -19.96 -14.44 -4.30
N GLY A 37 -19.87 -14.01 -5.56
CA GLY A 37 -20.33 -12.71 -6.03
C GLY A 37 -19.30 -11.59 -5.88
N ARG A 38 -19.76 -10.34 -5.99
CA ARG A 38 -18.93 -9.14 -5.86
C ARG A 38 -18.56 -8.91 -4.39
N LEU A 39 -17.34 -8.48 -4.12
CA LEU A 39 -16.90 -8.10 -2.77
C LEU A 39 -17.81 -6.99 -2.20
N PRO A 40 -18.26 -7.10 -0.93
CA PRO A 40 -19.13 -6.11 -0.30
C PRO A 40 -18.36 -4.89 0.28
N PHE A 41 -17.05 -4.81 0.03
CA PHE A 41 -16.16 -3.73 0.47
C PHE A 41 -15.22 -3.35 -0.68
N HIS A 42 -14.63 -2.14 -0.59
CA HIS A 42 -13.62 -1.71 -1.55
C HIS A 42 -12.28 -2.35 -1.18
N LEU A 43 -11.70 -3.07 -2.15
CA LEU A 43 -10.37 -3.65 -2.05
C LEU A 43 -9.54 -3.13 -3.22
N GLU A 44 -8.41 -2.53 -2.91
CA GLU A 44 -7.38 -2.18 -3.86
C GLU A 44 -6.12 -2.99 -3.54
N THR A 45 -5.38 -3.38 -4.55
CA THR A 45 -4.06 -3.97 -4.40
C THR A 45 -3.07 -3.28 -5.31
N GLY A 46 -1.82 -3.16 -4.88
CA GLY A 46 -0.83 -2.59 -5.76
C GLY A 46 0.60 -2.71 -5.30
N TYR A 47 1.49 -2.15 -6.11
CA TYR A 47 2.93 -2.10 -5.88
C TYR A 47 3.42 -0.66 -5.82
N VAL A 48 4.29 -0.38 -4.86
CA VAL A 48 4.98 0.91 -4.76
C VAL A 48 6.48 0.67 -4.70
N GLY A 49 7.21 1.23 -5.67
CA GLY A 49 8.66 1.18 -5.70
C GLY A 49 9.29 1.94 -4.54
N VAL A 50 10.15 1.26 -3.78
CA VAL A 50 10.84 1.80 -2.58
C VAL A 50 12.34 1.93 -2.76
N ASP A 51 12.91 1.27 -3.77
CA ASP A 51 14.31 1.39 -4.17
C ASP A 51 14.42 1.29 -5.70
N GLU A 52 14.93 2.33 -6.35
CA GLU A 52 15.09 2.39 -7.80
C GLU A 52 16.34 1.65 -8.28
N GLU A 53 17.38 1.55 -7.45
CA GLU A 53 18.65 0.89 -7.80
C GLU A 53 18.44 -0.62 -7.91
N THR A 54 17.78 -1.21 -6.92
CA THR A 54 17.51 -2.65 -6.89
C THR A 54 16.16 -3.02 -7.54
N GLY A 55 15.36 -2.02 -7.88
CA GLY A 55 14.00 -2.19 -8.39
C GLY A 55 13.08 -2.86 -7.36
N ALA A 56 13.24 -2.52 -6.07
CA ALA A 56 12.41 -3.06 -5.01
C ALA A 56 11.04 -2.40 -4.97
N GLU A 57 9.99 -3.21 -4.90
CA GLU A 57 8.59 -2.79 -4.84
C GLU A 57 7.89 -3.51 -3.68
N LEU A 58 7.18 -2.73 -2.84
CA LEU A 58 6.34 -3.28 -1.79
C LEU A 58 4.91 -3.44 -2.28
N PHE A 59 4.34 -4.62 -2.04
CA PHE A 59 2.96 -4.95 -2.30
C PHE A 59 2.07 -4.56 -1.11
N TYR A 60 0.86 -4.12 -1.39
CA TYR A 60 -0.14 -3.84 -0.36
C TYR A 60 -1.54 -4.30 -0.76
N TYR A 61 -2.34 -4.61 0.25
CA TYR A 61 -3.80 -4.56 0.17
C TYR A 61 -4.29 -3.28 0.85
N PHE A 62 -5.18 -2.55 0.20
CA PHE A 62 -5.89 -1.42 0.78
C PHE A 62 -7.38 -1.75 0.87
N VAL A 63 -7.91 -1.70 2.09
CA VAL A 63 -9.33 -1.91 2.38
C VAL A 63 -9.90 -0.60 2.89
N GLU A 64 -10.83 -0.01 2.16
CA GLU A 64 -11.46 1.26 2.55
C GLU A 64 -12.43 1.06 3.72
N SER A 65 -12.55 2.06 4.59
CA SER A 65 -13.56 2.07 5.65
C SER A 65 -14.97 1.92 5.08
N GLU A 66 -15.73 1.00 5.62
CA GLU A 66 -17.13 0.75 5.24
C GLU A 66 -18.12 1.72 5.89
N ARG A 67 -17.66 2.57 6.81
CA ARG A 67 -18.50 3.56 7.51
C ARG A 67 -18.40 4.95 6.88
N SER A 68 -17.26 5.63 7.08
CA SER A 68 -17.03 7.00 6.60
C SER A 68 -15.57 7.20 6.19
N PRO A 69 -15.14 6.75 5.00
CA PRO A 69 -13.73 6.73 4.62
C PRO A 69 -13.05 8.10 4.55
N GLU A 70 -13.82 9.18 4.34
CA GLU A 70 -13.29 10.55 4.35
C GLU A 70 -12.88 11.04 5.76
N THR A 71 -13.42 10.45 6.82
CA THR A 71 -13.21 10.91 8.20
C THR A 71 -12.65 9.84 9.13
N ASP A 72 -12.87 8.58 8.81
CA ASP A 72 -12.41 7.44 9.58
C ASP A 72 -10.87 7.34 9.53
N PRO A 73 -10.24 6.80 10.57
CA PRO A 73 -8.80 6.68 10.60
C PRO A 73 -8.25 5.79 9.48
N LEU A 74 -7.06 6.12 9.00
CA LEU A 74 -6.23 5.26 8.15
C LEU A 74 -5.21 4.54 9.04
N ILE A 75 -5.13 3.23 8.92
CA ILE A 75 -4.22 2.40 9.70
C ILE A 75 -3.27 1.70 8.74
N LEU A 76 -1.96 1.92 8.91
CA LEU A 76 -0.95 1.01 8.38
C LEU A 76 -0.84 -0.18 9.34
N TRP A 77 -1.14 -1.38 8.85
CA TRP A 77 -1.01 -2.63 9.59
C TRP A 77 0.02 -3.54 8.93
N MET A 78 1.01 -3.97 9.70
CA MET A 78 2.04 -4.91 9.27
C MET A 78 2.05 -6.13 10.19
N THR A 79 2.24 -7.31 9.61
CA THR A 79 2.50 -8.53 10.40
C THR A 79 3.98 -8.70 10.68
N GLY A 80 4.31 -9.46 11.72
CA GLY A 80 5.67 -9.68 12.16
C GLY A 80 6.39 -10.83 11.43
N GLY A 81 7.11 -11.65 12.21
CA GLY A 81 7.98 -12.71 11.70
C GLY A 81 9.42 -12.52 12.18
N PRO A 82 10.33 -11.94 11.38
CA PRO A 82 10.10 -11.09 10.19
C PRO A 82 9.63 -11.87 8.95
N PHE A 83 9.09 -11.16 7.95
CA PHE A 83 8.65 -11.67 6.64
C PHE A 83 7.29 -12.40 6.57
N CYS A 84 6.42 -12.27 7.56
CA CYS A 84 5.04 -12.75 7.41
C CYS A 84 4.19 -11.73 6.64
N SER A 85 3.34 -12.21 5.73
CA SER A 85 2.42 -11.36 4.95
C SER A 85 1.14 -11.04 5.72
N GLY A 86 0.70 -9.79 5.64
CA GLY A 86 -0.50 -9.27 6.31
C GLY A 86 -1.77 -9.50 5.51
N MET A 87 -2.02 -10.73 5.05
CA MET A 87 -3.11 -11.00 4.10
C MET A 87 -4.50 -10.63 4.66
N ILE A 88 -5.40 -10.20 3.77
CA ILE A 88 -6.81 -9.80 4.08
C ILE A 88 -7.69 -10.89 4.73
N PHE A 89 -7.20 -12.13 4.83
CA PHE A 89 -7.92 -13.30 5.36
C PHE A 89 -7.73 -13.51 6.87
N PHE A 90 -6.83 -12.74 7.48
CA PHE A 90 -6.40 -12.92 8.87
C PHE A 90 -6.53 -11.63 9.68
N GLU A 91 -6.44 -11.78 11.00
CA GLU A 91 -6.40 -10.68 11.98
C GLU A 91 -7.50 -9.63 11.75
N VAL A 92 -7.12 -8.48 11.19
CA VAL A 92 -7.95 -7.29 11.02
C VAL A 92 -8.74 -7.29 9.71
N GLY A 93 -8.45 -8.23 8.80
CA GLY A 93 -8.95 -8.24 7.42
C GLY A 93 -10.44 -8.57 7.26
N PRO A 94 -11.04 -8.17 6.13
CA PRO A 94 -12.47 -8.30 5.83
C PRO A 94 -12.88 -9.70 5.38
N MET A 95 -11.95 -10.65 5.27
CA MET A 95 -12.22 -11.99 4.73
C MET A 95 -11.79 -13.08 5.70
N LYS A 96 -12.43 -14.25 5.59
CA LYS A 96 -12.09 -15.48 6.31
C LYS A 96 -12.22 -16.68 5.39
N PHE A 97 -11.42 -17.71 5.62
CA PHE A 97 -11.67 -19.02 5.05
C PHE A 97 -12.86 -19.67 5.75
N VAL A 98 -13.72 -20.31 4.96
CA VAL A 98 -14.72 -21.24 5.49
C VAL A 98 -13.99 -22.50 5.94
N LEU A 99 -14.11 -22.85 7.23
CA LEU A 99 -13.47 -24.04 7.78
C LEU A 99 -14.25 -25.29 7.37
N ALA A 100 -13.73 -25.99 6.38
CA ALA A 100 -14.27 -27.25 5.89
C ALA A 100 -13.12 -28.21 5.52
N PRO A 101 -13.34 -29.54 5.56
CA PRO A 101 -12.34 -30.50 5.07
C PRO A 101 -11.94 -30.21 3.62
N TYR A 102 -10.64 -30.25 3.32
CA TYR A 102 -10.15 -30.02 1.98
C TYR A 102 -10.59 -31.16 1.05
N ASN A 103 -11.31 -30.81 -0.01
CA ASN A 103 -11.89 -31.74 -0.96
C ASN A 103 -11.25 -31.64 -2.36
N GLY A 104 -10.14 -30.90 -2.50
CA GLY A 104 -9.48 -30.65 -3.78
C GLY A 104 -10.00 -29.43 -4.56
N SER A 105 -11.06 -28.76 -4.12
CA SER A 105 -11.53 -27.51 -4.73
C SER A 105 -10.83 -26.28 -4.16
N LEU A 106 -11.02 -25.12 -4.80
CA LEU A 106 -10.61 -23.84 -4.23
C LEU A 106 -11.20 -23.65 -2.81
N PRO A 107 -10.42 -23.13 -1.85
CA PRO A 107 -10.95 -22.76 -0.55
C PRO A 107 -12.11 -21.77 -0.69
N GLN A 108 -13.18 -21.99 0.06
CA GLN A 108 -14.27 -21.03 0.12
C GLN A 108 -13.92 -19.88 1.06
N LEU A 109 -14.30 -18.68 0.65
CA LEU A 109 -14.10 -17.44 1.38
C LEU A 109 -15.46 -16.89 1.82
N THR A 110 -15.49 -16.33 3.02
CA THR A 110 -16.64 -15.62 3.56
C THR A 110 -16.22 -14.25 4.09
N TYR A 111 -17.16 -13.33 4.10
CA TYR A 111 -16.97 -11.99 4.64
C TYR A 111 -16.85 -12.04 6.18
N ASN A 112 -15.95 -11.22 6.74
CA ASN A 112 -15.72 -11.08 8.17
C ASN A 112 -16.45 -9.84 8.71
N PRO A 113 -17.60 -9.99 9.40
CA PRO A 113 -18.35 -8.84 9.92
C PRO A 113 -17.64 -8.10 11.07
N TYR A 114 -16.55 -8.67 11.61
CA TYR A 114 -15.76 -8.10 12.71
C TYR A 114 -14.43 -7.50 12.25
N SER A 115 -14.27 -7.25 10.94
CA SER A 115 -13.09 -6.59 10.42
C SER A 115 -12.97 -5.16 10.95
N TRP A 116 -11.74 -4.69 11.09
CA TRP A 116 -11.49 -3.28 11.42
C TRP A 116 -11.93 -2.33 10.29
N SER A 117 -12.15 -2.84 9.06
CA SER A 117 -12.70 -2.08 7.94
C SER A 117 -14.07 -1.48 8.24
N LYS A 118 -14.77 -1.99 9.25
CA LYS A 118 -16.03 -1.41 9.73
C LYS A 118 -15.91 0.01 10.23
N THR A 119 -14.73 0.46 10.65
CA THR A 119 -14.53 1.79 11.25
C THR A 119 -13.20 2.45 10.89
N ALA A 120 -12.41 1.87 10.00
CA ALA A 120 -11.09 2.38 9.61
C ALA A 120 -10.75 1.92 8.18
N SER A 121 -10.03 2.75 7.44
CA SER A 121 -9.35 2.31 6.22
C SER A 121 -8.02 1.64 6.62
N ILE A 122 -7.65 0.54 5.99
CA ILE A 122 -6.51 -0.28 6.41
C ILE A 122 -5.60 -0.52 5.20
N ILE A 123 -4.31 -0.18 5.36
CA ILE A 123 -3.24 -0.61 4.48
C ILE A 123 -2.57 -1.82 5.13
N LEU A 124 -2.72 -2.98 4.53
CA LEU A 124 -1.99 -4.20 4.89
C LEU A 124 -0.75 -4.29 4.00
N LEU A 125 0.42 -4.07 4.58
CA LEU A 125 1.67 -3.93 3.84
C LEU A 125 2.55 -5.16 4.00
N ASP A 126 2.96 -5.75 2.87
CA ASP A 126 3.98 -6.78 2.85
C ASP A 126 5.36 -6.12 2.94
N SER A 127 5.94 -6.09 4.14
CA SER A 127 7.25 -5.48 4.38
C SER A 127 8.05 -6.28 5.41
N PRO A 128 9.36 -6.44 5.23
CA PRO A 128 10.22 -5.79 4.23
C PRO A 128 10.24 -6.52 2.87
N VAL A 129 11.10 -6.08 1.94
CA VAL A 129 11.30 -6.70 0.62
C VAL A 129 11.53 -8.21 0.76
N GLY A 130 10.82 -9.01 -0.04
CA GLY A 130 10.80 -10.48 0.07
C GLY A 130 9.66 -11.04 0.95
N THR A 131 8.89 -10.19 1.61
CA THR A 131 7.67 -10.59 2.33
C THR A 131 6.52 -10.78 1.35
N GLY A 132 5.81 -11.91 1.42
CA GLY A 132 4.59 -12.15 0.64
C GLY A 132 4.79 -11.89 -0.85
N PHE A 133 4.12 -10.87 -1.38
CA PHE A 133 4.22 -10.49 -2.79
C PHE A 133 5.24 -9.37 -3.08
N SER A 134 5.86 -8.78 -2.06
CA SER A 134 6.89 -7.76 -2.20
C SER A 134 8.22 -8.33 -2.67
N TYR A 135 8.87 -7.66 -3.61
CA TYR A 135 10.03 -8.21 -4.31
C TYR A 135 11.03 -7.12 -4.72
N ALA A 136 12.25 -7.55 -5.04
CA ALA A 136 13.24 -6.76 -5.78
C ALA A 136 13.63 -7.48 -7.08
N ARG A 137 13.94 -6.69 -8.12
CA ARG A 137 14.36 -7.20 -9.43
C ARG A 137 15.83 -7.58 -9.44
N ASP A 138 16.67 -6.85 -8.70
CA ASP A 138 18.05 -7.23 -8.43
C ASP A 138 18.11 -8.04 -7.11
N VAL A 139 18.87 -9.14 -7.13
CA VAL A 139 19.13 -9.96 -5.94
C VAL A 139 19.77 -9.17 -4.79
N LYS A 140 20.52 -8.11 -5.11
CA LYS A 140 21.09 -7.20 -4.10
C LYS A 140 20.02 -6.52 -3.26
N GLY A 141 18.80 -6.34 -3.78
CA GLY A 141 17.67 -5.79 -3.03
C GLY A 141 17.15 -6.69 -1.92
N TYR A 142 17.64 -7.94 -1.82
CA TYR A 142 17.38 -8.84 -0.70
C TYR A 142 18.55 -8.94 0.27
N HIS A 143 19.70 -8.32 -0.05
CA HIS A 143 20.85 -8.29 0.84
C HIS A 143 20.68 -7.19 1.88
N ASP A 144 21.16 -7.43 3.10
CA ASP A 144 21.19 -6.43 4.19
C ASP A 144 19.83 -5.79 4.55
N ILE A 145 18.74 -6.56 4.40
CA ILE A 145 17.41 -6.17 4.87
C ILE A 145 17.35 -6.27 6.40
N GLY A 146 17.61 -5.14 7.06
CA GLY A 146 17.53 -4.97 8.51
C GLY A 146 16.48 -3.93 8.90
N ASP A 147 16.41 -3.63 10.19
CA ASP A 147 15.38 -2.72 10.74
C ASP A 147 15.40 -1.33 10.09
N PHE A 148 16.59 -0.80 9.80
CA PHE A 148 16.73 0.52 9.19
C PHE A 148 16.26 0.55 7.73
N SER A 149 16.66 -0.42 6.90
CA SER A 149 16.20 -0.48 5.50
C SER A 149 14.71 -0.79 5.43
N PHE A 150 14.19 -1.66 6.31
CA PHE A 150 12.74 -1.86 6.49
C PHE A 150 12.05 -0.53 6.75
N SER A 151 12.40 0.17 7.84
CA SER A 151 11.67 1.38 8.24
C SER A 151 11.73 2.46 7.18
N MET A 152 12.88 2.64 6.51
CA MET A 152 13.03 3.59 5.41
C MET A 152 12.18 3.23 4.19
N HIS A 153 12.12 1.96 3.79
CA HIS A 153 11.26 1.51 2.69
C HIS A 153 9.78 1.77 3.00
N VAL A 154 9.32 1.55 4.24
CA VAL A 154 7.95 1.86 4.64
C VAL A 154 7.66 3.36 4.57
N VAL A 155 8.60 4.22 4.98
CA VAL A 155 8.42 5.68 4.88
C VAL A 155 8.36 6.13 3.41
N ILE A 156 9.21 5.58 2.55
CA ILE A 156 9.17 5.85 1.10
C ILE A 156 7.84 5.38 0.51
N PHE A 157 7.40 4.18 0.89
CA PHE A 157 6.09 3.64 0.52
C PHE A 157 4.97 4.61 0.90
N LEU A 158 4.90 5.04 2.17
CA LEU A 158 3.85 5.93 2.66
C LEU A 158 3.84 7.27 1.93
N ASN A 159 5.01 7.89 1.73
CA ASN A 159 5.11 9.16 1.02
C ASN A 159 4.57 9.05 -0.42
N LYS A 160 4.91 7.98 -1.12
CA LYS A 160 4.41 7.72 -2.48
C LYS A 160 2.91 7.39 -2.47
N TRP A 161 2.47 6.55 -1.55
CA TRP A 161 1.07 6.14 -1.42
C TRP A 161 0.15 7.32 -1.10
N PHE A 162 0.52 8.22 -0.17
CA PHE A 162 -0.25 9.44 0.13
C PHE A 162 -0.20 10.48 -0.99
N THR A 163 0.82 10.45 -1.84
CA THR A 163 0.86 11.27 -3.06
C THR A 163 -0.20 10.80 -4.05
N ASP A 164 -0.38 9.48 -4.17
CA ASP A 164 -1.37 8.87 -5.06
C ASP A 164 -2.79 8.91 -4.46
N HIS A 165 -2.90 8.93 -3.12
CA HIS A 165 -4.15 9.00 -2.37
C HIS A 165 -4.26 10.27 -1.52
N PRO A 166 -4.27 11.46 -2.13
CA PRO A 166 -4.18 12.73 -1.40
C PRO A 166 -5.34 12.99 -0.44
N HIS A 167 -6.50 12.37 -0.69
CA HIS A 167 -7.69 12.51 0.15
C HIS A 167 -7.51 11.92 1.55
N TYR A 168 -6.63 10.92 1.75
CA TYR A 168 -6.37 10.37 3.08
C TYR A 168 -5.38 11.18 3.92
N GLN A 169 -4.76 12.24 3.37
CA GLN A 169 -3.79 13.05 4.13
C GLN A 169 -4.43 13.77 5.33
N SER A 170 -5.74 14.08 5.25
CA SER A 170 -6.51 14.69 6.33
C SER A 170 -6.94 13.72 7.43
N ASN A 171 -6.97 12.41 7.12
CA ASN A 171 -7.45 11.39 8.05
C ASN A 171 -6.48 11.24 9.23
N PRO A 172 -6.98 10.91 10.43
CA PRO A 172 -6.11 10.45 11.52
C PRO A 172 -5.34 9.20 11.05
N PHE A 173 -4.02 9.25 11.06
CA PHE A 173 -3.18 8.16 10.58
C PHE A 173 -2.49 7.46 11.76
N PHE A 174 -2.56 6.13 11.79
CA PHE A 174 -1.93 5.29 12.81
C PHE A 174 -1.01 4.24 12.16
N VAL A 175 0.07 3.90 12.85
CA VAL A 175 0.98 2.82 12.47
C VAL A 175 0.91 1.74 13.54
N GLY A 176 0.63 0.51 13.13
CA GLY A 176 0.56 -0.62 14.02
C GLY A 176 0.97 -1.92 13.35
N GLY A 177 1.01 -2.98 14.16
CA GLY A 177 1.29 -4.31 13.66
C GLY A 177 1.41 -5.35 14.77
N SER A 178 1.52 -6.61 14.37
CA SER A 178 1.68 -7.75 15.28
C SER A 178 3.12 -8.27 15.31
N SER A 179 3.53 -8.87 16.43
CA SER A 179 4.85 -9.52 16.58
C SER A 179 6.03 -8.57 16.26
N TYR A 180 6.95 -8.92 15.36
CA TYR A 180 8.12 -8.09 14.97
C TYR A 180 7.71 -6.69 14.49
N ALA A 181 6.52 -6.54 13.90
CA ALA A 181 6.01 -5.22 13.51
C ALA A 181 5.72 -4.31 14.72
N GLY A 182 5.54 -4.87 15.92
CA GLY A 182 5.47 -4.09 17.16
C GLY A 182 6.78 -3.37 17.50
N LYS A 183 7.93 -3.93 17.11
CA LYS A 183 9.24 -3.25 17.18
C LYS A 183 9.38 -2.20 16.08
N MET A 184 8.90 -2.50 14.87
CA MET A 184 9.05 -1.61 13.72
C MET A 184 8.12 -0.40 13.76
N SER A 185 6.90 -0.55 14.29
CA SER A 185 5.90 0.52 14.38
C SER A 185 6.44 1.81 15.04
N PRO A 186 7.06 1.77 16.24
CA PRO A 186 7.62 2.97 16.85
C PRO A 186 8.83 3.53 16.07
N ILE A 187 9.65 2.69 15.43
CA ILE A 187 10.77 3.15 14.59
C ILE A 187 10.25 3.93 13.37
N ILE A 188 9.23 3.40 12.71
CA ILE A 188 8.58 4.04 11.56
C ILE A 188 7.92 5.34 11.99
N ALA A 189 7.16 5.33 13.08
CA ALA A 189 6.54 6.53 13.64
C ALA A 189 7.58 7.62 13.96
N GLN A 190 8.75 7.24 14.48
CA GLN A 190 9.86 8.16 14.73
C GLN A 190 10.40 8.77 13.43
N HIS A 191 10.63 7.96 12.39
CA HIS A 191 11.09 8.48 11.10
C HIS A 191 10.08 9.43 10.45
N ILE A 192 8.78 9.10 10.54
CA ILE A 192 7.70 9.97 10.10
C ILE A 192 7.78 11.29 10.87
N SER A 193 7.80 11.26 12.20
CA SER A 193 7.90 12.45 13.07
C SER A 193 9.08 13.36 12.74
N GLN A 194 10.26 12.77 12.49
CA GLN A 194 11.46 13.52 12.11
C GLN A 194 11.39 14.09 10.68
N GLY A 195 10.72 13.39 9.75
CA GLY A 195 10.52 13.84 8.37
C GLY A 195 9.39 14.86 8.19
N LEU A 196 8.39 14.86 9.08
CA LEU A 196 7.14 15.63 8.99
C LEU A 196 7.31 17.16 8.93
N CYS A 197 8.50 17.70 9.23
CA CYS A 197 8.77 19.14 9.20
C CYS A 197 9.69 19.63 8.07
N SER A 198 10.14 18.77 7.15
CA SER A 198 11.09 19.19 6.10
C SER A 198 10.72 18.85 4.65
N ARG A 199 9.82 17.90 4.37
CA ARG A 199 9.36 17.59 3.00
C ARG A 199 7.87 17.18 2.97
N GLN A 200 7.08 17.78 2.07
CA GLN A 200 5.69 17.36 1.79
C GLN A 200 5.66 15.99 1.07
N PRO A 201 4.58 15.18 1.19
CA PRO A 201 3.30 15.46 1.86
C PRO A 201 3.32 15.21 3.37
N CYS A 202 2.60 16.05 4.13
CA CYS A 202 2.49 15.97 5.59
C CYS A 202 1.17 15.31 5.97
N TYR A 203 1.19 14.08 6.48
CA TYR A 203 0.02 13.32 6.92
C TYR A 203 -0.09 13.28 8.46
N ARG A 204 -1.32 13.25 8.98
CA ARG A 204 -1.63 13.48 10.41
C ARG A 204 -1.41 12.23 11.26
N LEU A 205 -0.14 11.91 11.53
CA LEU A 205 0.23 10.83 12.45
C LEU A 205 -0.36 11.05 13.84
N ARG A 206 -0.98 10.01 14.40
CA ARG A 206 -1.48 9.91 15.77
C ARG A 206 -0.79 8.70 16.43
N LEU A 207 -0.39 8.88 17.69
CA LEU A 207 0.22 7.85 18.54
C LEU A 207 -0.77 7.41 19.61
#